data_AF-A0A538PW33-F1
#
_entry.id   AF-A0A538PW33-F1
#
_cell.length_a   1.000
_cell.length_b   1.000
_cell.length_c   1.000
_cell.angle_alpha   90.00
_cell.angle_beta   90.00
_cell.angle_gamma   90.00
#
_symmetry.space_group_name_H-M   'P 1'
#
loop_
_entity.id
_entity.type
_entity.pdbx_description
1 polymer ?
#
loop_
_entity_poly.entity_id
_entity_poly.type
_entity_poly.pdbx_seq_one_letter_code
_entity_poly.pdbx_strand_id
1 'polypeptide(L)'
;MSMTAALRNRNVEESPTIWSLLIDAGVLPRHTFDGTDPDAELQAHRLLYTLYARQIAAPWEQHWQRGTEQTDRLRRSLEEMWDAGERARLQQQLANLPSVADFAEWATAQSQSHSSNVQHPLFAFLRDRATYAQLREFLLQETPFDIYFGDIIALMLPALVDGAKAELATNLWDEMGRGIPGRMHRRLRLDMMAELQIPADVHIRDLSRFCVEELRLANAYLHAVTDRALLAQAMGMLLTTELMVPGRLEQQIRGWRRVGLKDEQMQYLIEHTVVDPLHAHGWMENVVLPLLRAQPQLMPDIVLGMLRRLEYAGAVCDRMMVLLPQMT
;
A
#
# COMPACT_ATOMS: atom_id res chain seq x y z
N MET A 1 -29.47 -46.74 2.57
CA MET A 1 -29.36 -45.97 1.31
C MET A 1 -30.78 -45.70 0.82
N SER A 2 -31.20 -44.45 0.62
CA SER A 2 -30.83 -43.74 -0.59
C SER A 2 -30.47 -42.27 -0.33
N MET A 3 -29.40 -41.85 -1.02
CA MET A 3 -28.83 -40.50 -1.08
C MET A 3 -29.80 -39.58 -1.82
N THR A 4 -30.52 -38.73 -1.09
CA THR A 4 -31.33 -37.67 -1.71
C THR A 4 -31.30 -36.41 -0.87
N ALA A 5 -30.10 -35.93 -0.56
CA ALA A 5 -29.89 -34.64 0.12
C ALA A 5 -28.58 -33.93 -0.24
N ALA A 6 -27.91 -34.30 -1.34
CA ALA A 6 -26.73 -33.60 -1.81
C ALA A 6 -26.92 -33.26 -3.30
N LEU A 7 -26.51 -32.05 -3.69
CA LEU A 7 -26.47 -31.50 -5.06
C LEU A 7 -27.71 -30.73 -5.52
N ARG A 8 -28.04 -29.65 -4.81
CA ARG A 8 -28.62 -28.44 -5.43
C ARG A 8 -27.85 -27.21 -4.97
N ASN A 9 -26.68 -27.04 -5.57
CA ASN A 9 -25.98 -25.76 -5.79
C ASN A 9 -24.85 -26.04 -6.78
N ARG A 10 -25.22 -26.34 -8.02
CA ARG A 10 -24.35 -26.13 -9.18
C ARG A 10 -24.93 -24.92 -9.88
N ASN A 11 -24.20 -23.81 -9.81
CA ASN A 11 -24.09 -22.76 -10.83
C ASN A 11 -23.17 -21.67 -10.28
N VAL A 12 -21.89 -22.03 -10.16
CA VAL A 12 -20.79 -21.15 -10.52
C VAL A 12 -19.89 -22.04 -11.37
N GLU A 13 -20.21 -22.16 -12.66
CA GLU A 13 -19.20 -22.58 -13.63
C GLU A 13 -18.19 -21.43 -13.69
N GLU A 14 -17.13 -21.54 -12.89
CA GLU A 14 -15.91 -20.77 -13.11
C GLU A 14 -15.33 -21.25 -14.44
N SER A 15 -15.74 -20.59 -15.52
CA SER A 15 -14.97 -20.62 -16.77
C SER A 15 -13.53 -20.26 -16.41
N PRO A 16 -12.52 -21.05 -16.82
CA PRO A 16 -11.14 -20.68 -16.57
C PRO A 16 -10.92 -19.30 -17.19
N THR A 17 -10.67 -18.29 -16.35
CA THR A 17 -10.30 -16.96 -16.82
C THR A 17 -9.10 -17.12 -17.76
N ILE A 18 -8.99 -16.31 -18.82
CA ILE A 18 -7.82 -16.29 -19.73
C ILE A 18 -6.47 -16.37 -18.97
N TRP A 19 -6.43 -15.82 -17.75
CA TRP A 19 -5.30 -15.89 -16.83
C TRP A 19 -4.92 -17.30 -16.40
N SER A 20 -5.84 -18.21 -16.10
CA SER A 20 -5.48 -19.59 -15.75
C SER A 20 -4.82 -20.31 -16.93
N LEU A 21 -5.25 -20.01 -18.16
CA LEU A 21 -4.64 -20.55 -19.38
C LEU A 21 -3.26 -19.93 -19.68
N LEU A 22 -3.07 -18.63 -19.42
CA LEU A 22 -1.76 -17.96 -19.57
C LEU A 22 -0.74 -18.41 -18.51
N ILE A 23 -1.23 -18.67 -17.29
CA ILE A 23 -0.47 -19.23 -16.17
C ILE A 23 -0.05 -20.68 -16.48
N ASP A 24 -0.98 -21.51 -16.96
CA ASP A 24 -0.71 -22.91 -17.33
C ASP A 24 0.22 -23.02 -18.56
N ALA A 25 0.20 -22.02 -19.45
CA ALA A 25 1.05 -21.99 -20.64
C ALA A 25 2.45 -21.38 -20.40
N GLY A 26 2.72 -20.76 -19.24
CA GLY A 26 3.99 -20.10 -18.96
C GLY A 26 4.24 -18.83 -19.80
N VAL A 27 3.18 -18.17 -20.28
CA VAL A 27 3.26 -16.99 -21.14
C VAL A 27 2.59 -15.81 -20.45
N LEU A 28 3.37 -15.02 -19.73
CA LEU A 28 3.00 -13.64 -19.42
C LEU A 28 3.49 -12.74 -20.57
N PRO A 29 2.69 -11.79 -21.08
CA PRO A 29 3.17 -10.85 -22.09
C PRO A 29 4.40 -10.11 -21.55
N ARG A 30 5.53 -10.17 -22.25
CA ARG A 30 6.80 -9.52 -21.82
C ARG A 30 6.69 -8.00 -21.57
N HIS A 31 5.57 -7.42 -21.98
CA HIS A 31 5.23 -6.00 -21.97
C HIS A 31 4.17 -5.64 -20.91
N THR A 32 3.90 -6.52 -19.93
CA THR A 32 2.82 -6.32 -18.94
C THR A 32 2.96 -5.02 -18.12
N PHE A 33 4.19 -4.55 -17.89
CA PHE A 33 4.49 -3.37 -17.05
C PHE A 33 5.19 -2.24 -17.80
N ASP A 34 5.17 -2.23 -19.14
CA ASP A 34 5.83 -1.18 -19.94
C ASP A 34 4.91 -0.01 -20.32
N GLY A 35 3.67 -0.03 -19.84
CA GLY A 35 2.66 1.01 -20.07
C GLY A 35 1.95 0.92 -21.42
N THR A 36 2.20 -0.11 -22.23
CA THR A 36 1.55 -0.27 -23.55
C THR A 36 0.16 -0.92 -23.48
N ASP A 37 -0.13 -1.67 -22.41
CA ASP A 37 -1.41 -2.35 -22.19
C ASP A 37 -1.92 -2.14 -20.74
N PRO A 38 -2.73 -1.09 -20.49
CA PRO A 38 -3.25 -0.78 -19.16
C PRO A 38 -4.16 -1.89 -18.58
N ASP A 39 -4.85 -2.65 -19.44
CA ASP A 39 -5.72 -3.74 -18.99
C ASP A 39 -4.87 -4.93 -18.52
N ALA A 40 -3.79 -5.26 -19.24
CA ALA A 40 -2.85 -6.29 -18.80
C ALA A 40 -2.19 -5.93 -17.46
N GLU A 41 -1.78 -4.67 -17.28
CA GLU A 41 -1.20 -4.19 -16.03
C GLU A 41 -2.18 -4.31 -14.86
N LEU A 42 -3.42 -3.85 -15.04
CA LEU A 42 -4.46 -3.93 -14.01
C LEU A 42 -4.69 -5.37 -13.55
N GLN A 43 -4.77 -6.31 -14.49
CA GLN A 43 -4.97 -7.72 -14.16
C GLN A 43 -3.75 -8.33 -13.47
N ALA A 44 -2.54 -7.94 -13.87
CA ALA A 44 -1.31 -8.37 -13.19
C ALA A 44 -1.27 -7.87 -11.74
N HIS A 45 -1.64 -6.63 -11.48
CA HIS A 45 -1.72 -6.10 -10.11
C HIS A 45 -2.84 -6.75 -9.28
N ARG A 46 -3.98 -7.09 -9.88
CA ARG A 46 -5.03 -7.87 -9.17
C ARG A 46 -4.53 -9.26 -8.78
N LEU A 47 -3.79 -9.92 -9.68
CA LEU A 47 -3.20 -11.23 -9.42
C LEU A 47 -2.13 -11.14 -8.32
N LEU A 48 -1.18 -10.21 -8.42
CA LEU A 48 -0.17 -9.97 -7.40
C LEU A 48 -0.80 -9.72 -6.03
N TYR A 49 -1.78 -8.82 -5.97
CA TYR A 49 -2.48 -8.49 -4.73
C TYR A 49 -3.18 -9.71 -4.14
N THR A 50 -3.84 -10.53 -4.97
CA THR A 50 -4.46 -11.79 -4.53
C THR A 50 -3.44 -12.74 -3.92
N LEU A 51 -2.26 -12.87 -4.54
CA LEU A 51 -1.19 -13.75 -4.05
C LEU A 51 -0.61 -13.24 -2.72
N TYR A 52 -0.39 -11.94 -2.56
CA TYR A 52 0.08 -11.35 -1.31
C TYR A 52 -0.96 -11.45 -0.19
N ALA A 53 -2.21 -11.09 -0.47
CA ALA A 53 -3.29 -11.15 0.51
C ALA A 53 -3.47 -12.58 1.07
N ARG A 54 -3.39 -13.61 0.21
CA ARG A 54 -3.41 -15.02 0.63
C ARG A 54 -2.25 -15.40 1.55
N GLN A 55 -1.08 -14.82 1.34
CA GLN A 55 0.12 -15.12 2.12
C GLN A 55 0.06 -14.50 3.52
N ILE A 56 -0.54 -13.30 3.64
CA ILE A 56 -0.67 -12.56 4.91
C ILE A 56 -1.90 -13.00 5.71
N ALA A 57 -2.95 -13.47 5.03
CA ALA A 57 -4.18 -13.93 5.66
C ALA A 57 -3.93 -14.93 6.78
N ALA A 58 -4.81 -14.93 7.78
CA ALA A 58 -4.67 -15.89 8.87
C ALA A 58 -5.00 -17.31 8.38
N PRO A 59 -4.27 -18.37 8.80
CA PRO A 59 -4.47 -19.72 8.28
C PRO A 59 -5.86 -20.34 8.49
N TRP A 60 -6.66 -19.75 9.37
CA TRP A 60 -8.05 -20.16 9.66
C TRP A 60 -9.10 -19.37 8.85
N GLU A 61 -8.69 -18.41 8.02
CA GLU A 61 -9.60 -17.66 7.14
C GLU A 61 -9.82 -18.40 5.82
N GLN A 62 -11.05 -18.33 5.28
CA GLN A 62 -11.44 -19.05 4.07
C GLN A 62 -10.60 -18.67 2.83
N HIS A 63 -10.14 -17.43 2.77
CA HIS A 63 -9.36 -16.93 1.64
C HIS A 63 -7.86 -17.23 1.77
N TRP A 64 -7.38 -17.72 2.93
CA TRP A 64 -6.00 -18.17 3.07
C TRP A 64 -5.76 -19.42 2.23
N GLN A 65 -4.66 -19.43 1.49
CA GLN A 65 -4.22 -20.58 0.72
C GLN A 65 -2.70 -20.69 0.80
N ARG A 66 -2.20 -21.90 1.05
CA ARG A 66 -0.78 -22.17 0.96
C ARG A 66 -0.30 -21.97 -0.48
N GLY A 67 0.75 -21.18 -0.67
CA GLY A 67 1.43 -21.05 -1.95
C GLY A 67 1.91 -22.41 -2.47
N THR A 68 1.83 -22.59 -3.80
CA THR A 68 2.42 -23.71 -4.51
C THR A 68 3.65 -23.23 -5.29
N GLU A 69 4.47 -24.17 -5.75
CA GLU A 69 5.62 -23.83 -6.60
C GLU A 69 5.20 -23.06 -7.86
N GLN A 70 4.03 -23.39 -8.44
CA GLN A 70 3.48 -22.70 -9.59
C GLN A 70 3.10 -21.25 -9.27
N THR A 71 2.38 -21.03 -8.17
CA THR A 71 1.99 -19.66 -7.77
C THR A 71 3.19 -18.82 -7.41
N ASP A 72 4.20 -19.42 -6.77
CA ASP A 72 5.43 -18.71 -6.39
C ASP A 72 6.28 -18.36 -7.62
N ARG A 73 6.40 -19.27 -8.59
CA ARG A 73 7.08 -18.98 -9.86
C ARG A 73 6.39 -17.85 -10.62
N LEU A 74 5.06 -17.91 -10.71
CA LEU A 74 4.26 -16.87 -11.37
C LEU A 74 4.43 -15.50 -10.69
N ARG A 75 4.32 -15.46 -9.36
CA ARG A 75 4.51 -14.24 -8.57
C ARG A 75 5.89 -13.65 -8.85
N ARG A 76 6.96 -14.45 -8.74
CA ARG A 76 8.34 -13.99 -8.99
C ARG A 76 8.54 -13.47 -10.40
N SER A 77 7.98 -14.11 -11.42
CA SER A 77 8.08 -13.61 -12.80
C SER A 77 7.42 -12.23 -12.98
N LEU A 78 6.26 -12.00 -12.34
CA LEU A 78 5.60 -10.69 -12.36
C LEU A 78 6.41 -9.65 -11.57
N GLU A 79 6.90 -10.02 -10.39
CA GLU A 79 7.76 -9.20 -9.53
C GLU A 79 9.01 -8.75 -10.29
N GLU A 80 9.75 -9.68 -10.92
CA GLU A 80 10.97 -9.40 -11.69
C GLU A 80 10.72 -8.48 -12.89
N MET A 81 9.65 -8.72 -13.64
CA MET A 81 9.28 -7.88 -14.79
C MET A 81 8.91 -6.46 -14.35
N TRP A 82 8.13 -6.34 -13.29
CA TRP A 82 7.75 -5.05 -12.73
C TRP A 82 8.96 -4.28 -12.19
N ASP A 83 9.81 -4.96 -11.43
CA ASP A 83 11.03 -4.38 -10.86
C ASP A 83 11.98 -3.86 -11.94
N ALA A 84 12.16 -4.64 -13.02
CA ALA A 84 12.99 -4.23 -14.15
C ALA A 84 12.44 -2.97 -14.84
N GLY A 85 11.13 -2.89 -15.04
CA GLY A 85 10.46 -1.72 -15.60
C GLY A 85 10.66 -0.46 -14.75
N GLU A 86 10.47 -0.56 -13.44
CA GLU A 86 10.66 0.56 -12.51
C GLU A 86 12.11 1.03 -12.43
N ARG A 87 13.07 0.09 -12.37
CA ARG A 87 14.50 0.45 -12.35
C ARG A 87 14.93 1.16 -13.63
N ALA A 88 14.38 0.76 -14.78
CA ALA A 88 14.61 1.46 -16.05
C ALA A 88 13.99 2.87 -16.03
N ARG A 89 12.75 3.01 -15.54
CA ARG A 89 12.04 4.29 -15.45
C ARG A 89 12.74 5.31 -14.54
N LEU A 90 13.30 4.83 -13.43
CA LEU A 90 13.96 5.65 -12.41
C LEU A 90 15.48 5.75 -12.56
N GLN A 91 16.04 5.23 -13.66
CA GLN A 91 17.49 5.14 -13.85
C GLN A 91 18.20 6.50 -13.76
N GLN A 92 17.58 7.56 -14.29
CA GLN A 92 18.17 8.90 -14.27
C GLN A 92 18.22 9.49 -12.86
N GLN A 93 17.16 9.31 -12.07
CA GLN A 93 17.11 9.74 -10.67
C GLN A 93 18.13 8.95 -9.83
N LEU A 94 18.24 7.64 -10.07
CA LEU A 94 19.20 6.77 -9.38
C LEU A 94 20.66 7.04 -9.76
N ALA A 95 20.94 7.78 -10.84
CA ALA A 95 22.29 8.17 -11.20
C ALA A 95 22.86 9.29 -10.30
N ASN A 96 21.99 10.03 -9.60
CA ASN A 96 22.35 11.19 -8.78
C ASN A 96 21.95 10.97 -7.31
N LEU A 97 22.61 10.03 -6.64
CA LEU A 97 22.34 9.70 -5.24
C LEU A 97 23.00 10.71 -4.28
N PRO A 98 22.36 11.03 -3.14
CA PRO A 98 22.98 11.85 -2.11
C PRO A 98 24.12 11.10 -1.42
N SER A 99 25.00 11.85 -0.74
CA SER A 99 25.90 11.26 0.24
C SER A 99 25.13 10.87 1.50
N VAL A 100 25.71 10.01 2.36
CA VAL A 100 25.10 9.69 3.66
C VAL A 100 24.94 10.93 4.54
N ALA A 101 25.85 11.89 4.45
CA ALA A 101 25.79 13.13 5.22
C ALA A 101 24.63 14.04 4.78
N ASP A 102 24.35 14.06 3.48
CA ASP A 102 23.31 14.93 2.89
C ASP A 102 21.94 14.23 2.79
N PHE A 103 21.87 12.93 3.11
CA PHE A 103 20.68 12.11 2.87
C PHE A 103 19.42 12.68 3.53
N ALA A 104 19.48 13.12 4.78
CA ALA A 104 18.30 13.59 5.51
C ALA A 104 17.70 14.86 4.90
N GLU A 105 18.56 15.83 4.55
CA GLU A 105 18.14 17.06 3.87
C GLU A 105 17.59 16.75 2.48
N TRP A 106 18.31 15.91 1.72
CA TRP A 106 17.88 15.46 0.40
C TRP A 106 16.51 14.76 0.45
N ALA A 107 16.33 13.81 1.37
CA ALA A 107 15.10 13.02 1.51
C ALA A 107 13.89 13.90 1.82
N THR A 108 14.08 14.87 2.73
CA THR A 108 13.07 15.85 3.10
C THR A 108 12.71 16.74 1.91
N ALA A 109 13.72 17.26 1.21
CA ALA A 109 13.52 18.12 0.04
C ALA A 109 12.83 17.38 -1.12
N GLN A 110 13.22 16.14 -1.41
CA GLN A 110 12.56 15.31 -2.43
C GLN A 110 11.09 15.08 -2.10
N SER A 111 10.80 14.69 -0.85
CA SER A 111 9.43 14.45 -0.40
C SER A 111 8.57 15.72 -0.49
N GLN A 112 9.06 16.83 0.07
CA GLN A 112 8.32 18.10 0.08
C GLN A 112 8.12 18.71 -1.31
N SER A 113 9.04 18.52 -2.24
CA SER A 113 8.94 19.08 -3.60
C SER A 113 8.16 18.20 -4.57
N HIS A 114 7.88 16.94 -4.22
CA HIS A 114 7.17 16.01 -5.08
C HIS A 114 5.69 16.41 -5.27
N SER A 115 5.15 16.20 -6.48
CA SER A 115 3.78 16.58 -6.85
C SER A 115 2.71 15.92 -6.00
N SER A 116 3.01 14.76 -5.41
CA SER A 116 2.07 14.01 -4.57
C SER A 116 1.85 14.61 -3.19
N ASN A 117 2.58 15.66 -2.78
CA ASN A 117 2.48 16.30 -1.46
C ASN A 117 1.09 16.89 -1.14
N VAL A 118 0.91 17.42 0.07
CA VAL A 118 -0.36 18.02 0.52
C VAL A 118 -0.87 19.17 -0.36
N GLN A 119 -0.02 19.78 -1.19
CA GLN A 119 -0.39 20.84 -2.12
C GLN A 119 -1.03 20.29 -3.41
N HIS A 120 -1.01 18.97 -3.63
CA HIS A 120 -1.71 18.36 -4.75
C HIS A 120 -3.21 18.79 -4.77
N PRO A 121 -3.78 19.19 -5.92
CA PRO A 121 -5.15 19.72 -6.01
C PRO A 121 -6.24 18.81 -5.42
N LEU A 122 -6.00 17.49 -5.43
CA LEU A 122 -6.86 16.49 -4.79
C LEU A 122 -7.19 16.87 -3.35
N PHE A 123 -6.19 17.23 -2.54
CA PHE A 123 -6.44 17.45 -1.11
C PHE A 123 -7.31 18.68 -0.85
N ALA A 124 -7.14 19.74 -1.64
CA ALA A 124 -8.06 20.89 -1.62
C ALA A 124 -9.46 20.50 -2.10
N PHE A 125 -9.58 19.64 -3.12
CA PHE A 125 -10.87 19.12 -3.58
C PHE A 125 -11.58 18.29 -2.50
N LEU A 126 -10.90 17.34 -1.86
CA LEU A 126 -11.43 16.53 -0.76
C LEU A 126 -11.93 17.42 0.39
N ARG A 127 -11.11 18.42 0.78
CA ARG A 127 -11.47 19.38 1.83
C ARG A 127 -12.71 20.18 1.46
N ASP A 128 -12.72 20.83 0.29
CA ASP A 128 -13.65 21.94 0.03
C ASP A 128 -14.87 21.56 -0.79
N ARG A 129 -14.75 20.54 -1.66
CA ARG A 129 -15.73 20.30 -2.74
C ARG A 129 -16.30 18.89 -2.77
N ALA A 130 -15.52 17.88 -2.37
CA ALA A 130 -15.94 16.49 -2.48
C ALA A 130 -17.27 16.24 -1.76
N THR A 131 -18.17 15.49 -2.38
CA THR A 131 -19.41 15.04 -1.76
C THR A 131 -19.13 13.91 -0.76
N TYR A 132 -20.13 13.55 0.05
CA TYR A 132 -20.05 12.37 0.91
C TYR A 132 -19.69 11.11 0.10
N ALA A 133 -20.33 10.91 -1.05
CA ALA A 133 -20.09 9.76 -1.91
C ALA A 133 -18.65 9.72 -2.46
N GLN A 134 -18.11 10.88 -2.83
CA GLN A 134 -16.73 11.00 -3.33
C GLN A 134 -15.69 10.78 -2.22
N LEU A 135 -15.90 11.33 -1.02
CA LEU A 135 -15.03 11.06 0.14
C LEU A 135 -15.07 9.58 0.53
N ARG A 136 -16.26 8.97 0.50
CA ARG A 136 -16.44 7.54 0.75
C ARG A 136 -15.72 6.68 -0.29
N GLU A 137 -15.78 7.07 -1.56
CA GLU A 137 -15.06 6.36 -2.62
C GLU A 137 -13.54 6.52 -2.47
N PHE A 138 -13.05 7.71 -2.13
CA PHE A 138 -11.62 7.91 -1.85
C PHE A 138 -11.13 6.98 -0.73
N LEU A 139 -11.85 6.93 0.40
CA LEU A 139 -11.53 6.00 1.49
C LEU A 139 -11.68 4.54 1.08
N LEU A 140 -12.64 4.21 0.21
CA LEU A 140 -12.72 2.86 -0.36
C LEU A 140 -11.41 2.52 -1.09
N GLN A 141 -10.95 3.40 -1.99
CA GLN A 141 -9.79 3.18 -2.84
C GLN A 141 -8.50 2.90 -2.04
N GLU A 142 -8.29 3.57 -0.89
CA GLU A 142 -7.10 3.40 -0.03
C GLU A 142 -7.07 2.06 0.76
N THR A 143 -8.20 1.34 0.81
CA THR A 143 -8.37 0.14 1.66
C THR A 143 -7.31 -0.96 1.44
N PRO A 144 -6.86 -1.28 0.20
CA PRO A 144 -5.88 -2.35 -0.04
C PRO A 144 -4.54 -2.17 0.66
N PHE A 145 -4.13 -0.92 0.91
CA PHE A 145 -2.91 -0.60 1.65
C PHE A 145 -3.19 -0.48 3.15
N ASP A 146 -4.16 0.36 3.53
CA ASP A 146 -4.44 0.71 4.93
C ASP A 146 -4.70 -0.50 5.83
N ILE A 147 -5.47 -1.49 5.34
CA ILE A 147 -5.88 -2.65 6.14
C ILE A 147 -4.70 -3.53 6.57
N TYR A 148 -3.59 -3.48 5.82
CA TYR A 148 -2.40 -4.30 6.05
C TYR A 148 -1.21 -3.52 6.62
N PHE A 149 -1.36 -2.23 6.95
CA PHE A 149 -0.22 -1.40 7.35
C PHE A 149 0.54 -1.94 8.58
N GLY A 150 -0.18 -2.38 9.62
CA GLY A 150 0.43 -3.05 10.77
C GLY A 150 1.13 -4.36 10.42
N ASP A 151 0.57 -5.16 9.49
CA ASP A 151 1.19 -6.41 9.03
C ASP A 151 2.46 -6.15 8.21
N ILE A 152 2.48 -5.09 7.40
CA ILE A 152 3.65 -4.62 6.66
C ILE A 152 4.79 -4.32 7.62
N ILE A 153 4.55 -3.56 8.70
CA ILE A 153 5.57 -3.27 9.72
C ILE A 153 6.02 -4.56 10.42
N ALA A 154 5.07 -5.44 10.76
CA ALA A 154 5.38 -6.71 11.41
C ALA A 154 6.31 -7.61 10.57
N LEU A 155 6.11 -7.65 9.24
CA LEU A 155 6.93 -8.42 8.31
C LEU A 155 8.34 -7.83 8.10
N MET A 156 8.56 -6.55 8.43
CA MET A 156 9.87 -5.91 8.37
C MET A 156 10.77 -6.29 9.56
N LEU A 157 10.19 -6.52 10.74
CA LEU A 157 10.88 -6.74 12.02
C LEU A 157 11.88 -7.91 12.10
N PRO A 158 11.66 -9.07 11.45
CA PRO A 158 12.58 -10.19 11.55
C PRO A 158 14.01 -9.78 11.19
N ALA A 159 15.00 -10.35 11.90
CA ALA A 159 16.44 -10.07 11.73
C ALA A 159 16.92 -8.62 11.95
N LEU A 160 16.03 -7.64 12.18
CA LEU A 160 16.46 -6.31 12.64
C LEU A 160 17.01 -6.40 14.07
N VAL A 161 17.97 -5.52 14.36
CA VAL A 161 18.66 -5.39 15.65
C VAL A 161 18.70 -3.93 16.09
N ASP A 162 19.08 -3.70 17.35
CA ASP A 162 19.38 -2.40 17.94
C ASP A 162 18.28 -1.35 17.74
N GLY A 163 18.69 -0.09 17.46
CA GLY A 163 17.79 1.06 17.35
C GLY A 163 16.71 0.88 16.29
N ALA A 164 17.06 0.31 15.13
CA ALA A 164 16.09 0.08 14.05
C ALA A 164 14.97 -0.88 14.51
N LYS A 165 15.32 -1.96 15.22
CA LYS A 165 14.31 -2.88 15.75
C LYS A 165 13.42 -2.21 16.81
N ALA A 166 14.02 -1.41 17.69
CA ALA A 166 13.28 -0.72 18.75
C ALA A 166 12.30 0.31 18.17
N GLU A 167 12.72 1.07 17.14
CA GLU A 167 11.87 2.06 16.46
C GLU A 167 10.69 1.39 15.76
N LEU A 168 10.94 0.35 14.93
CA LEU A 168 9.87 -0.38 14.25
C LEU A 168 8.93 -1.09 15.22
N ALA A 169 9.44 -1.62 16.34
CA ALA A 169 8.61 -2.21 17.38
C ALA A 169 7.71 -1.18 18.07
N THR A 170 8.21 0.05 18.25
CA THR A 170 7.43 1.18 18.79
C THR A 170 6.33 1.60 17.83
N ASN A 171 6.64 1.69 16.53
CA ASN A 171 5.67 1.98 15.48
C ASN A 171 4.59 0.88 15.43
N LEU A 172 5.00 -0.40 15.43
CA LEU A 172 4.05 -1.52 15.49
C LEU A 172 3.18 -1.47 16.75
N TRP A 173 3.76 -1.12 17.90
CA TRP A 173 3.00 -1.02 19.14
C TRP A 173 1.91 0.05 19.08
N ASP A 174 2.19 1.17 18.40
CA ASP A 174 1.21 2.22 18.16
C ASP A 174 0.09 1.74 17.23
N GLU A 175 0.44 1.10 16.11
CA GLU A 175 -0.51 0.45 15.19
C GLU A 175 -1.41 -0.59 15.88
N MET A 176 -0.87 -1.29 16.88
CA MET A 176 -1.60 -2.23 17.73
C MET A 176 -2.44 -1.55 18.82
N GLY A 177 -2.70 -0.24 18.71
CA GLY A 177 -3.51 0.53 19.64
C GLY A 177 -2.93 0.56 21.05
N ARG A 178 -1.61 0.40 21.17
CA ARG A 178 -0.88 0.23 22.43
C ARG A 178 -1.49 -0.88 23.30
N GLY A 179 -1.88 -1.97 22.66
CA GLY A 179 -2.46 -3.15 23.29
C GLY A 179 -3.93 -3.04 23.68
N ILE A 180 -4.60 -1.93 23.31
CA ILE A 180 -6.04 -1.76 23.50
C ILE A 180 -6.72 -2.17 22.19
N PRO A 181 -7.45 -3.32 22.13
CA PRO A 181 -7.98 -3.84 20.87
C PRO A 181 -8.91 -2.86 20.12
N GLY A 182 -9.70 -2.07 20.85
CA GLY A 182 -10.58 -1.05 20.27
C GLY A 182 -9.87 0.18 19.72
N ARG A 183 -8.55 0.32 19.92
CA ARG A 183 -7.72 1.41 19.40
C ARG A 183 -6.71 0.95 18.34
N MET A 184 -6.70 -0.34 18.00
CA MET A 184 -5.87 -0.84 16.91
C MET A 184 -6.25 -0.09 15.62
N HIS A 185 -5.28 0.40 14.87
CA HIS A 185 -5.54 1.26 13.71
C HIS A 185 -6.37 0.53 12.65
N ARG A 186 -6.07 -0.75 12.40
CA ARG A 186 -6.90 -1.63 11.57
C ARG A 186 -8.33 -1.72 12.09
N ARG A 187 -8.55 -1.78 13.41
CA ARG A 187 -9.90 -1.80 13.98
C ARG A 187 -10.63 -0.49 13.76
N LEU A 188 -9.98 0.65 14.02
CA LEU A 188 -10.54 1.98 13.77
C LEU A 188 -10.90 2.17 12.29
N ARG A 189 -10.05 1.68 11.38
CA ARG A 189 -10.30 1.68 9.93
C ARG A 189 -11.56 0.90 9.58
N LEU A 190 -11.71 -0.31 10.14
CA LEU A 190 -12.90 -1.15 9.94
C LEU A 190 -14.17 -0.55 10.52
N ASP A 191 -14.08 0.09 11.69
CA ASP A 191 -15.22 0.79 12.31
C ASP A 191 -15.66 1.97 11.45
N MET A 192 -14.73 2.78 10.93
CA MET A 192 -15.05 3.85 9.97
C MET A 192 -15.65 3.31 8.66
N MET A 193 -15.14 2.20 8.14
CA MET A 193 -15.73 1.53 6.96
C MET A 193 -17.18 1.09 7.24
N ALA A 194 -17.46 0.56 8.42
CA ALA A 194 -18.81 0.14 8.81
C ALA A 194 -19.78 1.32 8.87
N GLU A 195 -19.38 2.45 9.46
CA GLU A 195 -20.16 3.71 9.46
C GLU A 195 -20.49 4.18 8.03
N LEU A 196 -19.54 4.01 7.11
CA LEU A 196 -19.68 4.36 5.71
C LEU A 196 -20.35 3.26 4.86
N GLN A 197 -20.79 2.16 5.46
CA GLN A 197 -21.36 1.00 4.74
C GLN A 197 -20.43 0.46 3.64
N ILE A 198 -19.12 0.43 3.92
CA ILE A 198 -18.11 -0.24 3.11
C ILE A 198 -17.88 -1.63 3.71
N PRO A 199 -18.07 -2.72 2.94
CA PRO A 199 -17.81 -4.06 3.43
C PRO A 199 -16.34 -4.26 3.85
N ALA A 200 -16.12 -4.81 5.03
CA ALA A 200 -14.77 -5.03 5.59
C ALA A 200 -13.85 -5.85 4.67
N ASP A 201 -14.42 -6.80 3.95
CA ASP A 201 -13.75 -7.74 3.05
C ASP A 201 -13.68 -7.25 1.59
N VAL A 202 -14.10 -6.02 1.28
CA VAL A 202 -14.13 -5.49 -0.10
C VAL A 202 -12.76 -5.58 -0.79
N HIS A 203 -11.69 -5.36 -0.03
CA HIS A 203 -10.31 -5.40 -0.48
C HIS A 203 -9.84 -6.78 -0.96
N ILE A 204 -10.56 -7.88 -0.65
CA ILE A 204 -10.25 -9.23 -1.13
C ILE A 204 -11.40 -9.83 -1.96
N ARG A 205 -12.63 -9.41 -1.70
CA ARG A 205 -13.83 -9.95 -2.36
C ARG A 205 -14.06 -9.34 -3.75
N ASP A 206 -13.73 -8.06 -3.93
CA ASP A 206 -14.08 -7.33 -5.14
C ASP A 206 -12.95 -6.39 -5.59
N LEU A 207 -11.89 -6.99 -6.13
CA LEU A 207 -10.76 -6.24 -6.70
C LEU A 207 -11.15 -5.41 -7.94
N SER A 208 -12.37 -5.58 -8.46
CA SER A 208 -12.85 -4.77 -9.58
C SER A 208 -13.09 -3.31 -9.19
N ARG A 209 -13.26 -3.05 -7.89
CA ARG A 209 -13.51 -1.73 -7.31
C ARG A 209 -12.30 -0.81 -7.34
N PHE A 210 -11.08 -1.35 -7.29
CA PHE A 210 -9.87 -0.54 -7.12
C PHE A 210 -9.24 -0.15 -8.44
N CYS A 211 -8.75 1.09 -8.51
CA CYS A 211 -7.92 1.51 -9.63
C CYS A 211 -6.55 0.82 -9.59
N VAL A 212 -5.87 0.77 -10.74
CA VAL A 212 -4.57 0.09 -10.84
C VAL A 212 -3.53 0.78 -9.98
N GLU A 213 -3.60 2.10 -9.84
CA GLU A 213 -2.65 2.92 -9.09
C GLU A 213 -2.65 2.60 -7.59
N GLU A 214 -3.82 2.37 -7.00
CA GLU A 214 -3.95 1.95 -5.59
C GLU A 214 -3.43 0.53 -5.38
N LEU A 215 -3.78 -0.39 -6.28
CA LEU A 215 -3.26 -1.75 -6.22
C LEU A 215 -1.74 -1.76 -6.42
N ARG A 216 -1.20 -0.91 -7.30
CA ARG A 216 0.24 -0.75 -7.52
C ARG A 216 0.93 -0.25 -6.25
N LEU A 217 0.39 0.77 -5.60
CA LEU A 217 0.89 1.29 -4.33
C LEU A 217 0.90 0.21 -3.23
N ALA A 218 -0.23 -0.45 -3.00
CA ALA A 218 -0.35 -1.51 -2.00
C ALA A 218 0.60 -2.69 -2.30
N ASN A 219 0.62 -3.15 -3.55
CA ASN A 219 1.49 -4.24 -3.99
C ASN A 219 2.97 -3.91 -3.82
N ALA A 220 3.38 -2.65 -3.95
CA ALA A 220 4.78 -2.26 -3.79
C ALA A 220 5.27 -2.51 -2.37
N TYR A 221 4.44 -2.18 -1.36
CA TYR A 221 4.76 -2.47 0.03
C TYR A 221 4.75 -3.97 0.28
N LEU A 222 3.71 -4.67 -0.15
CA LEU A 222 3.56 -6.12 0.04
C LEU A 222 4.71 -6.89 -0.61
N HIS A 223 5.13 -6.50 -1.80
CA HIS A 223 6.30 -7.04 -2.47
C HIS A 223 7.57 -6.81 -1.64
N ALA A 224 7.84 -5.56 -1.24
CA ALA A 224 9.06 -5.19 -0.54
C ALA A 224 9.20 -5.83 0.85
N VAL A 225 8.09 -6.16 1.53
CA VAL A 225 8.12 -6.84 2.85
C VAL A 225 8.04 -8.36 2.76
N THR A 226 7.54 -8.93 1.66
CA THR A 226 7.53 -10.39 1.45
C THR A 226 8.80 -10.91 0.81
N ASP A 227 9.54 -10.08 0.06
CA ASP A 227 10.92 -10.36 -0.35
C ASP A 227 11.91 -9.64 0.59
N ARG A 228 12.59 -10.43 1.41
CA ARG A 228 13.57 -9.93 2.39
C ARG A 228 14.76 -9.22 1.76
N ALA A 229 15.10 -9.49 0.50
CA ALA A 229 16.15 -8.77 -0.21
C ALA A 229 15.79 -7.30 -0.44
N LEU A 230 14.50 -6.95 -0.40
CA LEU A 230 13.98 -5.60 -0.64
C LEU A 230 13.77 -4.78 0.63
N LEU A 231 14.20 -5.28 1.80
CA LEU A 231 13.98 -4.60 3.08
C LEU A 231 14.52 -3.15 3.11
N ALA A 232 15.65 -2.88 2.46
CA ALA A 232 16.18 -1.52 2.34
C ALA A 232 15.24 -0.61 1.54
N GLN A 233 14.60 -1.12 0.49
CA GLN A 233 13.58 -0.39 -0.25
C GLN A 233 12.34 -0.16 0.62
N ALA A 234 11.88 -1.17 1.35
CA ALA A 234 10.76 -1.03 2.29
C ALA A 234 11.03 0.07 3.33
N MET A 235 12.25 0.15 3.89
CA MET A 235 12.64 1.22 4.80
C MET A 235 12.57 2.61 4.16
N GLY A 236 13.03 2.75 2.91
CA GLY A 236 12.91 3.99 2.14
C GLY A 236 11.44 4.36 1.87
N MET A 237 10.60 3.37 1.54
CA MET A 237 9.16 3.56 1.35
C MET A 237 8.45 4.01 2.63
N LEU A 238 8.78 3.42 3.79
CA LEU A 238 8.19 3.79 5.08
C LEU A 238 8.63 5.19 5.51
N LEU A 239 9.93 5.48 5.45
CA LEU A 239 10.45 6.83 5.71
C LEU A 239 9.72 7.88 4.86
N THR A 240 9.49 7.58 3.58
CA THR A 240 8.78 8.48 2.67
C THR A 240 7.30 8.62 3.02
N THR A 241 6.62 7.56 3.45
CA THR A 241 5.25 7.68 3.98
C THR A 241 5.22 8.70 5.10
N GLU A 242 6.06 8.54 6.12
CA GLU A 242 6.08 9.43 7.28
C GLU A 242 6.45 10.87 6.94
N LEU A 243 7.37 11.09 6.00
CA LEU A 243 7.72 12.44 5.52
C LEU A 243 6.58 13.11 4.75
N MET A 244 5.63 12.33 4.21
CA MET A 244 4.58 12.81 3.30
C MET A 244 3.19 12.91 3.94
N VAL A 245 2.93 12.18 5.03
CA VAL A 245 1.61 12.18 5.69
C VAL A 245 1.23 13.54 6.29
N PRO A 246 2.13 14.32 6.94
CA PRO A 246 1.76 15.55 7.61
C PRO A 246 0.90 16.48 6.75
N GLY A 247 -0.25 16.89 7.29
CA GLY A 247 -1.19 17.79 6.62
C GLY A 247 -2.21 17.13 5.68
N ARG A 248 -1.97 15.93 5.14
CA ARG A 248 -2.90 15.29 4.18
C ARG A 248 -4.20 14.83 4.85
N LEU A 249 -4.09 14.09 5.95
CA LEU A 249 -5.24 13.57 6.69
C LEU A 249 -6.11 14.70 7.26
N GLU A 250 -5.50 15.83 7.62
CA GLU A 250 -6.22 17.02 8.07
C GLU A 250 -7.14 17.59 6.98
N GLN A 251 -6.75 17.53 5.69
CA GLN A 251 -7.61 17.94 4.59
C GLN A 251 -8.82 17.02 4.46
N GLN A 252 -8.62 15.70 4.62
CA GLN A 252 -9.69 14.71 4.62
C GLN A 252 -10.65 14.92 5.79
N ILE A 253 -10.14 15.08 7.02
CA ILE A 253 -10.93 15.33 8.24
C ILE A 253 -11.81 16.57 8.06
N ARG A 254 -11.26 17.66 7.52
CA ARG A 254 -12.03 18.88 7.22
C ARG A 254 -13.14 18.61 6.18
N GLY A 255 -12.84 17.82 5.15
CA GLY A 255 -13.83 17.38 4.16
C GLY A 255 -14.96 16.55 4.78
N TRP A 256 -14.62 15.58 5.62
CA TRP A 256 -15.58 14.73 6.32
C TRP A 256 -16.49 15.53 7.27
N ARG A 257 -15.94 16.44 8.07
CA ARG A 257 -16.72 17.36 8.92
C ARG A 257 -17.70 18.20 8.11
N ARG A 258 -17.24 18.73 6.96
CA ARG A 258 -18.09 19.54 6.06
C ARG A 258 -19.30 18.77 5.57
N VAL A 259 -19.16 17.47 5.27
CA VAL A 259 -20.26 16.62 4.79
C VAL A 259 -21.03 15.91 5.92
N GLY A 260 -20.76 16.26 7.19
CA GLY A 260 -21.57 15.86 8.33
C GLY A 260 -21.06 14.67 9.15
N LEU A 261 -19.87 14.14 8.87
CA LEU A 261 -19.24 13.13 9.75
C LEU A 261 -18.76 13.77 11.04
N LYS A 262 -19.03 13.10 12.17
CA LYS A 262 -18.54 13.53 13.49
C LYS A 262 -17.18 12.91 13.78
N ASP A 263 -16.44 13.53 14.68
CA ASP A 263 -15.09 13.10 15.08
C ASP A 263 -15.08 11.65 15.59
N GLU A 264 -16.12 11.21 16.31
CA GLU A 264 -16.21 9.84 16.83
C GLU A 264 -16.31 8.79 15.70
N GLN A 265 -16.75 9.19 14.50
CA GLN A 265 -16.92 8.31 13.34
C GLN A 265 -15.67 8.25 12.44
N MET A 266 -14.66 9.08 12.72
CA MET A 266 -13.42 9.17 11.94
C MET A 266 -12.16 9.12 12.81
N GLN A 267 -12.24 8.41 13.93
CA GLN A 267 -11.11 8.23 14.86
C GLN A 267 -9.87 7.69 14.18
N TYR A 268 -10.01 6.82 13.18
CA TYR A 268 -8.90 6.36 12.33
C TYR A 268 -8.06 7.53 11.79
N LEU A 269 -8.70 8.52 11.15
CA LEU A 269 -8.00 9.67 10.58
C LEU A 269 -7.42 10.58 11.66
N ILE A 270 -8.15 10.78 12.77
CA ILE A 270 -7.76 11.70 13.84
C ILE A 270 -6.51 11.20 14.57
N GLU A 271 -6.44 9.92 14.91
CA GLU A 271 -5.29 9.36 15.65
C GLU A 271 -3.98 9.56 14.88
N HIS A 272 -3.98 9.40 13.56
CA HIS A 272 -2.79 9.60 12.73
C HIS A 272 -2.31 11.07 12.69
N THR A 273 -3.20 12.07 12.80
CA THR A 273 -2.76 13.48 12.82
C THR A 273 -1.89 13.87 14.02
N VAL A 274 -1.94 13.11 15.11
CA VAL A 274 -1.20 13.42 16.36
C VAL A 274 0.17 12.75 16.40
N VAL A 275 0.34 11.64 15.67
CA VAL A 275 1.47 10.72 15.85
C VAL A 275 2.59 10.93 14.81
N ASP A 276 2.24 11.31 13.58
CA ASP A 276 3.13 11.22 12.42
C ASP A 276 4.44 12.07 12.46
N PRO A 277 4.47 13.31 13.03
CA PRO A 277 5.71 14.09 13.04
C PRO A 277 6.86 13.43 13.84
N LEU A 278 6.52 12.61 14.84
CA LEU A 278 7.51 11.88 15.64
C LEU A 278 8.06 10.67 14.89
N HIS A 279 7.20 9.99 14.12
CA HIS A 279 7.59 8.83 13.33
C HIS A 279 8.58 9.22 12.22
N ALA A 280 8.36 10.31 11.50
CA ALA A 280 9.30 10.76 10.46
C ALA A 280 10.72 10.96 10.99
N HIS A 281 10.86 11.57 12.18
CA HIS A 281 12.15 11.75 12.83
C HIS A 281 12.74 10.41 13.30
N GLY A 282 11.95 9.55 13.94
CA GLY A 282 12.37 8.22 14.39
C GLY A 282 12.87 7.34 13.23
N TRP A 283 12.13 7.27 12.13
CA TRP A 283 12.54 6.55 10.92
C TRP A 283 13.85 7.09 10.33
N MET A 284 14.01 8.42 10.27
CA MET A 284 15.23 9.02 9.76
C MET A 284 16.44 8.70 10.66
N GLU A 285 16.36 9.02 11.94
CA GLU A 285 17.51 9.01 12.86
C GLU A 285 17.80 7.64 13.47
N ASN A 286 16.78 6.80 13.68
CA ASN A 286 16.92 5.51 14.38
C ASN A 286 16.94 4.32 13.41
N VAL A 287 16.46 4.48 12.18
CA VAL A 287 16.39 3.39 11.18
C VAL A 287 17.31 3.65 10.00
N VAL A 288 17.05 4.69 9.20
CA VAL A 288 17.65 4.84 7.87
C VAL A 288 19.08 5.39 7.94
N LEU A 289 19.33 6.48 8.67
CA LEU A 289 20.68 7.04 8.78
C LEU A 289 21.67 6.07 9.45
N PRO A 290 21.34 5.37 10.56
CA PRO A 290 22.23 4.36 11.13
C PRO A 290 22.55 3.24 10.14
N LEU A 291 21.55 2.77 9.39
CA LEU A 291 21.75 1.75 8.36
C LEU A 291 22.70 2.25 7.26
N LEU A 292 22.50 3.46 6.75
CA LEU A 292 23.36 4.03 5.70
C LEU A 292 24.78 4.34 6.18
N ARG A 293 24.95 4.74 7.44
CA ARG A 293 26.29 4.90 8.06
C ARG A 293 27.03 3.57 8.15
N ALA A 294 26.32 2.48 8.48
CA ALA A 294 26.89 1.15 8.61
C ALA A 294 27.08 0.43 7.25
N GLN A 295 26.17 0.65 6.30
CA GLN A 295 26.09 -0.02 5.00
C GLN A 295 25.79 1.01 3.89
N PRO A 296 26.73 1.90 3.53
CA PRO A 296 26.50 2.95 2.53
C PRO A 296 26.06 2.42 1.16
N GLN A 297 26.42 1.18 0.82
CA GLN A 297 26.03 0.54 -0.43
C GLN A 297 24.52 0.29 -0.57
N LEU A 298 23.74 0.42 0.51
CA LEU A 298 22.27 0.30 0.48
C LEU A 298 21.58 1.60 0.05
N MET A 299 22.32 2.70 -0.14
CA MET A 299 21.79 3.98 -0.62
C MET A 299 20.91 3.86 -1.87
N PRO A 300 21.31 3.14 -2.94
CA PRO A 300 20.50 3.03 -4.14
C PRO A 300 19.15 2.35 -3.89
N ASP A 301 19.09 1.33 -3.02
CA ASP A 301 17.84 0.62 -2.72
C ASP A 301 16.93 1.45 -1.82
N ILE A 302 17.48 2.13 -0.80
CA ILE A 302 16.68 3.06 0.03
C ILE A 302 16.08 4.16 -0.86
N VAL A 303 16.89 4.80 -1.70
CA VAL A 303 16.43 5.84 -2.62
C VAL A 303 15.41 5.30 -3.62
N LEU A 304 15.62 4.11 -4.18
CA LEU A 304 14.63 3.47 -5.07
C LEU A 304 13.28 3.27 -4.37
N GLY A 305 13.28 2.77 -3.13
CA GLY A 305 12.08 2.63 -2.33
C GLY A 305 11.36 3.96 -2.12
N MET A 306 12.10 5.01 -1.77
CA MET A 306 11.55 6.34 -1.61
C MET A 306 10.88 6.86 -2.89
N LEU A 307 11.59 6.77 -4.03
CA LEU A 307 11.07 7.21 -5.32
C LEU A 307 9.83 6.43 -5.74
N ARG A 308 9.82 5.09 -5.58
CA ARG A 308 8.64 4.26 -5.84
C ARG A 308 7.43 4.75 -5.06
N ARG A 309 7.60 5.01 -3.76
CA ARG A 309 6.53 5.51 -2.90
C ARG A 309 6.01 6.88 -3.34
N LEU A 310 6.89 7.80 -3.71
CA LEU A 310 6.49 9.13 -4.17
C LEU A 310 5.68 9.04 -5.47
N GLU A 311 6.22 8.33 -6.46
CA GLU A 311 5.63 8.18 -7.79
C GLU A 311 4.28 7.48 -7.75
N TYR A 312 4.14 6.39 -6.99
CA TYR A 312 2.87 5.68 -6.88
C TYR A 312 1.80 6.50 -6.16
N ALA A 313 2.16 7.24 -5.11
CA ALA A 313 1.19 8.15 -4.50
C ALA A 313 0.85 9.35 -5.40
N GLY A 314 1.78 9.80 -6.24
CA GLY A 314 1.48 10.79 -7.28
C GLY A 314 0.43 10.28 -8.25
N ALA A 315 0.65 9.07 -8.79
CA ALA A 315 -0.28 8.42 -9.69
C ALA A 315 -1.68 8.21 -9.07
N VAL A 316 -1.74 7.79 -7.80
CA VAL A 316 -3.01 7.71 -7.05
C VAL A 316 -3.67 9.09 -6.95
N CYS A 317 -2.91 10.13 -6.59
CA CYS A 317 -3.45 11.48 -6.45
C CYS A 317 -4.03 12.01 -7.78
N ASP A 318 -3.29 11.83 -8.88
CA ASP A 318 -3.71 12.21 -10.23
C ASP A 318 -4.97 11.45 -10.64
N ARG A 319 -4.98 10.12 -10.43
CA ARG A 319 -6.13 9.26 -10.77
C ARG A 319 -7.38 9.65 -10.01
N MET A 320 -7.27 9.88 -8.71
CA MET A 320 -8.40 10.27 -7.87
C MET A 320 -8.93 11.66 -8.22
N MET A 321 -8.06 12.58 -8.63
CA MET A 321 -8.48 13.91 -9.10
C MET A 321 -9.26 13.84 -10.44
N VAL A 322 -9.06 12.79 -11.23
CA VAL A 322 -9.88 12.52 -12.42
C VAL A 322 -11.18 11.79 -12.07
N LEU A 323 -11.10 10.74 -11.24
CA LEU A 323 -12.20 9.83 -10.95
C LEU A 323 -13.29 10.49 -10.10
N LEU A 324 -12.91 11.13 -8.99
CA LEU A 324 -13.87 11.61 -8.00
C LEU A 324 -14.80 12.69 -8.57
N PRO A 325 -14.32 13.75 -9.27
CA PRO A 325 -15.22 14.79 -9.78
C PRO A 325 -16.24 14.31 -10.82
N GLN A 326 -16.00 13.15 -11.45
CA GLN A 326 -16.90 12.56 -12.44
C GLN A 326 -17.99 11.68 -11.80
N MET A 327 -17.86 11.37 -10.50
CA MET A 327 -18.90 10.65 -9.77
C MET A 327 -20.12 11.55 -9.60
N THR A 328 -21.25 11.11 -10.15
CA THR A 328 -22.57 11.75 -10.04
C THR A 328 -23.29 11.36 -8.77
#